data_AF-A0A429IEE6-F1
#
_entry.id   AF-A0A429IEE6-F1
#
_cell.length_a   1.000
_cell.length_b   1.000
_cell.length_c   1.000
_cell.angle_alpha   90.00
_cell.angle_beta   90.00
_cell.angle_gamma   90.00
#
_symmetry.space_group_name_H-M   'P 1'
#
loop_
_entity.id
_entity.type
_entity.pdbx_description
1 polymer ?
#
loop_
_entity_poly.entity_id
_entity_poly.type
_entity_poly.pdbx_seq_one_letter_code
_entity_poly.pdbx_strand_id
1 'polypeptide(L)'
;MGSLSPSLAARQLGYDALTLCLATPRGHLELLWSDDAAGRLGPALDDLQYTLGEGPTLDAARTGRTITEPDLTRTPIDRWPQFLPAAARTRARTVLATPLHLGVVPAGALTAYGTTPGAPTAHQHES
;
A
#
# COMPACT_ATOMS: atom_id res chain seq x y z
N MET A 1 -3.91 -28.82 5.97
CA MET A 1 -4.30 -27.41 6.15
C MET A 1 -3.17 -26.56 5.61
N GLY A 2 -3.15 -26.35 4.28
CA GLY A 2 -2.00 -25.74 3.60
C GLY A 2 -1.87 -24.28 4.00
N SER A 3 -0.66 -23.83 4.34
CA SER A 3 -0.40 -22.42 4.61
C SER A 3 -0.82 -21.61 3.37
N LEU A 4 -1.76 -20.69 3.52
CA LEU A 4 -2.05 -19.70 2.50
C LEU A 4 -0.74 -18.97 2.21
N SER A 5 -0.18 -19.14 1.01
CA SER A 5 0.96 -18.33 0.62
C SER A 5 0.47 -16.88 0.56
N PRO A 6 1.25 -15.91 1.06
CA PRO A 6 0.85 -14.50 1.03
C PRO A 6 0.49 -13.99 -0.39
N SER A 7 1.13 -14.55 -1.42
CA SER A 7 0.80 -14.30 -2.84
C SER A 7 -0.60 -14.76 -3.26
N LEU A 8 -1.15 -15.79 -2.59
CA LEU A 8 -2.50 -16.27 -2.81
C LEU A 8 -3.51 -15.35 -2.11
N ALA A 9 -3.14 -14.76 -0.97
CA ALA A 9 -3.95 -13.76 -0.27
C ALA A 9 -4.09 -12.45 -1.07
N ALA A 10 -3.01 -11.93 -1.67
CA ALA A 10 -3.06 -10.76 -2.56
C ALA A 10 -4.06 -10.96 -3.72
N ARG A 11 -3.93 -12.09 -4.41
CA ARG A 11 -4.77 -12.43 -5.56
C ARG A 11 -6.21 -12.74 -5.16
N GLN A 12 -6.44 -13.34 -3.99
CA GLN A 12 -7.80 -13.52 -3.45
C GLN A 12 -8.49 -12.19 -3.13
N LEU A 13 -7.74 -11.15 -2.80
CA LEU A 13 -8.25 -9.80 -2.55
C LEU A 13 -8.38 -8.96 -3.83
N GLY A 14 -7.92 -9.46 -4.98
CA GLY A 14 -7.94 -8.77 -6.26
C GLY A 14 -6.75 -7.83 -6.49
N TYR A 15 -5.65 -7.99 -5.76
CA TYR A 15 -4.44 -7.19 -5.89
C TYR A 15 -3.28 -7.95 -6.51
N ASP A 16 -2.38 -7.20 -7.13
CA ASP A 16 -1.21 -7.73 -7.82
C ASP A 16 0.02 -7.77 -6.91
N ALA A 17 0.13 -6.84 -5.95
CA ALA A 17 1.24 -6.78 -4.99
C ALA A 17 0.75 -6.39 -3.59
N LEU A 18 1.41 -6.92 -2.57
CA LEU A 18 1.28 -6.60 -1.15
C LEU A 18 2.65 -6.25 -0.57
N THR A 19 2.69 -5.20 0.24
CA THR A 19 3.87 -4.81 1.01
C THR A 19 3.51 -4.58 2.47
N LEU A 20 4.45 -4.88 3.35
CA LEU A 20 4.36 -4.69 4.80
C LEU A 20 5.51 -3.78 5.23
N CYS A 21 5.17 -2.65 5.81
CA CYS A 21 6.12 -1.68 6.31
C CYS A 21 5.89 -1.42 7.79
N LEU A 22 6.97 -1.32 8.58
CA LEU A 22 6.90 -0.93 9.99
C LEU A 22 7.71 0.33 10.25
N ALA A 23 7.23 1.12 11.19
CA ALA A 23 7.93 2.26 11.73
C ALA A 23 9.10 1.76 12.58
N THR A 24 10.27 2.26 12.24
CA THR A 24 11.46 2.16 13.07
C THR A 24 11.30 3.03 14.31
N PRO A 25 12.09 2.79 15.37
CA PRO A 25 12.14 3.67 16.54
C PRO A 25 12.51 5.13 16.22
N ARG A 26 13.08 5.39 15.03
CA ARG A 26 13.45 6.74 14.56
C ARG A 26 12.32 7.43 13.79
N GLY A 27 11.16 6.79 13.64
CA GLY A 27 9.99 7.35 12.96
C GLY A 27 9.97 7.19 11.44
N HIS A 28 10.97 6.51 10.86
CA HIS A 28 10.96 6.14 9.44
C HIS A 28 10.23 4.81 9.25
N LEU A 29 9.42 4.69 8.21
CA LEU A 29 8.88 3.40 7.78
C LEU A 29 9.93 2.64 6.97
N GLU A 30 10.09 1.34 7.26
CA GLU A 30 10.94 0.42 6.50
C GLU A 30 10.11 -0.73 5.94
N LEU A 31 10.37 -1.09 4.68
CA LEU A 31 9.78 -2.27 4.04
C LEU A 31 10.37 -3.54 4.68
N LEU A 32 9.53 -4.30 5.37
CA LEU A 32 9.92 -5.57 5.99
C LEU A 32 9.65 -6.77 5.10
N TRP A 33 8.58 -6.69 4.31
CA TRP A 33 8.17 -7.80 3.47
C TRP A 33 7.37 -7.31 2.27
N SER A 34 7.51 -8.02 1.15
CA SER A 34 6.70 -7.85 -0.06
C SER A 34 6.42 -9.22 -0.64
N ASP A 35 5.28 -9.40 -1.31
CA ASP A 35 5.15 -10.53 -2.22
C ASP A 35 5.96 -10.31 -3.50
N ASP A 36 6.39 -11.40 -4.12
CA ASP A 36 7.11 -11.42 -5.39
C ASP A 36 6.19 -11.65 -6.61
N ALA A 37 4.86 -11.73 -6.41
CA ALA A 37 3.91 -12.20 -7.42
C ALA A 37 3.74 -11.23 -8.60
N ALA A 38 3.86 -9.91 -8.37
CA ALA A 38 3.90 -8.90 -9.42
C ALA A 38 5.34 -8.38 -9.70
N GLY A 39 6.35 -9.18 -9.40
CA GLY A 39 7.75 -8.75 -9.48
C GLY A 39 8.04 -7.62 -8.49
N ARG A 40 8.73 -6.55 -8.93
CA ARG A 40 9.17 -5.45 -8.06
C ARG A 40 8.17 -4.29 -7.93
N LEU A 41 6.89 -4.48 -8.29
CA LEU A 41 5.90 -3.39 -8.29
C LEU A 41 5.71 -2.76 -6.90
N GLY A 42 5.39 -3.58 -5.89
CA GLY A 42 5.20 -3.13 -4.51
C GLY A 42 6.43 -2.41 -3.96
N PRO A 43 7.62 -3.04 -3.95
CA PRO A 43 8.84 -2.42 -3.46
C PRO A 43 9.18 -1.11 -4.18
N ALA A 44 9.01 -1.05 -5.51
CA ALA A 44 9.29 0.18 -6.26
C ALA A 44 8.34 1.33 -5.90
N LEU A 45 7.06 1.04 -5.60
CA LEU A 45 6.10 2.06 -5.17
C LEU A 45 6.36 2.53 -3.74
N ASP A 46 6.75 1.63 -2.84
CA ASP A 46 7.15 2.02 -1.48
C ASP A 46 8.45 2.85 -1.52
N ASP A 47 9.44 2.45 -2.31
CA ASP A 47 10.68 3.22 -2.51
C ASP A 47 10.38 4.65 -3.03
N LEU A 48 9.43 4.80 -3.96
CA LEU A 48 8.97 6.11 -4.43
C LEU A 48 8.37 6.93 -3.30
N GLN A 49 7.49 6.36 -2.49
CA GLN A 49 6.88 7.08 -1.37
C GLN A 49 7.92 7.50 -0.34
N TYR A 50 8.87 6.63 0.01
CA TYR A 50 9.96 6.96 0.93
C TYR A 50 10.86 8.07 0.39
N THR A 51 11.22 7.98 -0.89
CA THR A 51 12.07 8.98 -1.54
C THR A 51 11.40 10.35 -1.61
N LEU A 52 10.08 10.38 -1.87
CA LEU A 52 9.33 11.60 -2.08
C LEU A 52 8.69 12.16 -0.80
N GLY A 53 8.59 11.35 0.26
CA GLY A 53 8.02 11.72 1.54
C GLY A 53 6.48 11.81 1.56
N GLU A 54 5.82 11.38 0.49
CA GLU A 54 4.38 11.44 0.28
C GLU A 54 3.84 10.15 -0.33
N GLY A 55 2.55 9.90 -0.11
CA GLY A 55 1.85 8.77 -0.70
C GLY A 55 0.95 8.02 0.28
N PRO A 56 0.15 7.08 -0.24
CA PRO A 56 -0.88 6.35 0.50
C PRO A 56 -0.34 5.56 1.70
N THR A 57 0.78 4.83 1.56
CA THR A 57 1.40 4.04 2.63
C THR A 57 1.86 4.94 3.78
N LEU A 58 2.50 6.07 3.45
CA LEU A 58 2.97 7.04 4.44
C LEU A 58 1.80 7.71 5.16
N ASP A 59 0.77 8.11 4.43
CA ASP A 59 -0.41 8.74 5.02
C ASP A 59 -1.18 7.77 5.91
N ALA A 60 -1.32 6.50 5.51
CA ALA A 60 -1.95 5.49 6.34
C ALA A 60 -1.20 5.31 7.67
N ALA A 61 0.12 5.16 7.61
CA ALA A 61 0.95 5.01 8.80
C ALA A 61 0.95 6.26 9.69
N ARG A 62 0.95 7.47 9.10
CA ARG A 62 0.94 8.75 9.85
C ARG A 62 -0.41 9.01 10.51
N THR A 63 -1.50 8.76 9.80
CA THR A 63 -2.84 9.14 10.25
C THR A 63 -3.54 8.04 11.05
N GLY A 64 -3.06 6.80 10.97
CA GLY A 64 -3.76 5.64 11.55
C GLY A 64 -5.08 5.34 10.84
N ARG A 65 -5.26 5.80 9.59
CA ARG A 65 -6.48 5.60 8.79
C ARG A 65 -6.18 4.83 7.52
N THR A 66 -7.10 3.96 7.13
CA THR A 66 -7.02 3.29 5.83
C THR A 66 -7.15 4.30 4.69
N ILE A 67 -6.24 4.23 3.74
CA ILE A 67 -6.22 5.02 2.51
C ILE A 67 -6.56 4.11 1.34
N THR A 68 -7.56 4.50 0.55
CA THR A 68 -8.08 3.73 -0.57
C THR A 68 -8.13 4.62 -1.80
N GLU A 69 -7.39 4.27 -2.86
CA GLU A 69 -7.53 4.91 -4.18
C GLU A 69 -7.93 3.86 -5.23
N PRO A 70 -9.11 4.01 -5.84
CA PRO A 70 -9.60 3.10 -6.87
C PRO A 70 -8.97 3.36 -8.25
N ASP A 71 -8.36 4.53 -8.45
CA ASP A 71 -7.55 4.83 -9.63
C ASP A 71 -6.60 6.02 -9.36
N LEU A 72 -5.31 5.73 -9.16
CA LEU A 72 -4.23 6.71 -8.97
C LEU A 72 -4.14 7.73 -10.11
N THR A 73 -4.57 7.37 -11.32
CA THR A 73 -4.57 8.30 -12.47
C THR A 73 -5.70 9.34 -12.39
N ARG A 74 -6.69 9.11 -11.53
CA ARG A 74 -7.82 10.01 -11.27
C ARG A 74 -7.70 10.73 -9.93
N THR A 75 -6.75 10.33 -9.09
CA THR A 75 -6.47 11.01 -7.82
C THR A 75 -6.02 12.45 -8.10
N PRO A 76 -6.60 13.45 -7.41
CA PRO A 76 -6.17 14.84 -7.52
C PRO A 76 -4.67 15.00 -7.23
N ILE A 77 -3.96 15.67 -8.14
CA ILE A 77 -2.50 15.82 -8.09
C ILE A 77 -2.01 16.52 -6.81
N ASP A 78 -2.82 17.43 -6.27
CA ASP A 78 -2.54 18.20 -5.05
C ASP A 78 -2.43 17.33 -3.79
N ARG A 79 -2.99 16.12 -3.82
CA ARG A 79 -2.89 15.19 -2.69
C ARG A 79 -1.48 14.65 -2.49
N TRP A 80 -0.85 14.19 -3.58
CA TRP A 80 0.54 13.73 -3.60
C TRP A 80 1.24 14.23 -4.88
N PRO A 81 1.70 15.50 -4.89
CA PRO A 81 2.18 16.19 -6.09
C PRO A 81 3.41 15.57 -6.77
N GLN A 82 4.27 14.90 -6.02
CA GLN A 82 5.50 14.27 -6.53
C GLN A 82 5.32 12.77 -6.84
N PHE A 83 4.53 12.07 -6.03
CA PHE A 83 4.30 10.64 -6.07
C PHE A 83 3.37 10.27 -7.20
N LEU A 84 2.26 10.98 -7.41
CA LEU A 84 1.31 10.62 -8.47
C LEU A 84 1.95 10.63 -9.86
N PRO A 85 2.75 11.65 -10.27
CA PRO A 85 3.48 11.61 -11.54
C PRO A 85 4.51 10.48 -11.61
N ALA A 86 5.14 10.13 -10.50
CA ALA A 86 6.13 9.05 -10.45
C ALA A 86 5.46 7.66 -10.53
N ALA A 87 4.37 7.45 -9.79
CA ALA A 87 3.56 6.24 -9.80
C ALA A 87 2.91 6.00 -11.16
N ALA A 88 2.53 7.06 -11.88
CA ALA A 88 2.00 6.98 -13.25
C ALA A 88 3.01 6.41 -14.29
N ARG A 89 4.31 6.39 -13.96
CA ARG A 89 5.34 5.72 -14.79
C ARG A 89 5.42 4.21 -14.52
N THR A 90 4.70 3.73 -13.52
CA THR A 90 4.56 2.30 -13.19
C THR A 90 3.24 1.76 -13.76
N ARG A 91 2.93 0.48 -13.50
CA ARG A 91 1.63 -0.11 -13.85
C ARG A 91 0.55 0.09 -12.77
N ALA A 92 0.88 0.74 -11.66
CA ALA A 92 -0.04 0.89 -10.54
C ALA A 92 -1.27 1.72 -10.93
N ARG A 93 -2.44 1.21 -10.58
CA ARG A 93 -3.74 1.86 -10.76
C ARG A 93 -4.50 1.95 -9.46
N THR A 94 -4.53 0.92 -8.65
CA THR A 94 -5.24 0.96 -7.35
C THR A 94 -4.26 0.84 -6.20
N VAL A 95 -4.64 1.40 -5.06
CA VAL A 95 -3.94 1.19 -3.80
C VAL A 95 -4.92 1.12 -2.63
N LEU A 96 -4.64 0.22 -1.69
CA LEU A 96 -5.26 0.16 -0.37
C LEU A 96 -4.14 0.05 0.66
N ALA A 97 -3.91 1.12 1.42
CA ALA A 97 -2.96 1.14 2.51
C ALA A 97 -3.73 1.12 3.83
N THR A 98 -3.55 0.06 4.63
CA THR A 98 -4.19 -0.11 5.93
C THR A 98 -3.15 0.04 7.03
N PRO A 99 -3.38 0.92 8.03
CA PRO A 99 -2.47 1.10 9.15
C PRO A 99 -2.36 -0.17 9.98
N LEU A 100 -1.14 -0.47 10.42
CA LEU A 100 -0.88 -1.52 11.39
C LEU A 100 -0.76 -0.88 12.76
N HIS A 101 -1.49 -1.41 13.73
CA HIS A 101 -1.51 -0.89 15.09
C HIS A 101 -0.83 -1.85 16.05
N LEU A 102 0.03 -1.33 16.92
CA LEU A 102 0.50 -2.02 18.11
C LEU A 102 -0.21 -1.37 19.32
N GLY A 103 -1.29 -2.01 19.77
CA GLY A 103 -2.23 -1.37 20.68
C GLY A 103 -2.97 -0.23 20.01
N VAL A 104 -2.82 0.99 20.53
CA VAL A 104 -3.46 2.22 19.99
C VAL A 104 -2.51 3.07 19.14
N VAL A 105 -1.25 2.64 18.98
CA VAL A 105 -0.23 3.40 18.26
C VAL A 105 -0.06 2.82 16.84
N PRO A 106 -0.16 3.65 15.78
CA PRO A 106 0.22 3.25 14.44
C PRO A 106 1.70 2.85 14.42
N ALA A 107 1.96 1.60 14.06
CA ALA A 107 3.28 1.00 13.99
C ALA A 107 3.75 0.77 12.54
N GLY A 108 2.91 1.03 11.54
CA GLY A 108 3.24 0.76 10.15
C GLY A 108 2.03 0.76 9.22
N ALA A 109 2.18 0.14 8.07
CA ALA A 109 1.10 -0.07 7.11
C ALA A 109 1.28 -1.39 6.34
N LEU A 110 0.15 -2.01 6.01
CA LEU A 110 0.02 -3.07 5.02
C LEU A 110 -0.60 -2.44 3.77
N THR A 111 0.10 -2.46 2.65
CA THR A 111 -0.35 -1.83 1.42
C THR A 111 -0.54 -2.85 0.31
N ALA A 112 -1.68 -2.77 -0.36
CA ALA A 112 -2.01 -3.56 -1.53
C ALA A 112 -2.05 -2.67 -2.77
N TYR A 113 -1.40 -3.11 -3.85
CA TYR A 113 -1.34 -2.43 -5.14
C TYR A 113 -1.95 -3.29 -6.24
N GLY A 114 -2.73 -2.67 -7.12
CA GLY A 114 -3.31 -3.33 -8.28
C GLY A 114 -3.04 -2.56 -9.57
N THR A 115 -3.01 -3.27 -10.68
CA THR A 115 -2.70 -2.75 -12.02
C THR A 115 -3.93 -2.49 -12.87
N THR A 116 -5.11 -2.88 -12.38
CA THR A 116 -6.41 -2.55 -12.96
C THR A 116 -7.15 -1.55 -12.07
N PRO A 117 -7.78 -0.51 -12.64
CA PRO A 117 -8.71 0.35 -11.90
C PRO A 117 -9.87 -0.45 -11.34
N GLY A 118 -10.40 -0.01 -10.21
CA GLY A 118 -11.55 -0.67 -9.59
C GLY A 118 -11.52 -0.51 -8.08
N ALA A 119 -12.65 -0.74 -7.44
CA ALA A 119 -12.69 -0.75 -5.98
C ALA A 119 -11.74 -1.84 -5.48
N PRO A 120 -10.81 -1.51 -4.57
CA PRO A 120 -10.41 -2.43 -3.52
C PRO A 120 -11.61 -3.25 -3.10
N THR A 121 -11.64 -4.55 -3.37
CA THR A 121 -12.60 -5.44 -2.72
C THR A 121 -12.21 -5.51 -1.25
N ALA A 122 -12.52 -4.44 -0.53
CA ALA A 122 -12.56 -4.45 0.91
C ALA A 122 -13.70 -5.42 1.24
N HIS A 123 -13.36 -6.67 1.53
CA HIS A 123 -14.21 -7.44 2.42
C HIS A 123 -14.15 -6.70 3.76
N GLN A 124 -15.08 -5.76 3.92
CA GLN A 124 -15.33 -5.08 5.18
C GLN A 124 -15.76 -6.16 6.16
N HIS A 125 -14.83 -6.63 7.00
CA HIS A 125 -15.18 -7.24 8.27
C HIS A 125 -15.70 -6.11 9.16
N GLU A 126 -16.94 -5.72 8.92
CA GLU A 126 -17.77 -5.05 9.91
C GLU A 126 -18.10 -6.12 10.95
N SER A 127 -17.67 -5.88 12.20
CA SER A 127 -17.99 -6.72 13.35
C SER A 127 -19.41 -6.46 13.82
#